data_AF-A0A366X0Z9-F1
#
_entry.id   AF-A0A366X0Z9-F1
#
_cell.length_a   1.000
_cell.length_b   1.000
_cell.length_c   1.000
_cell.angle_alpha   90.00
_cell.angle_beta   90.00
_cell.angle_gamma   90.00
#
_symmetry.space_group_name_H-M   'P 1'
#
loop_
_entity.id
_entity.type
_entity.pdbx_description
1 polymer ?
#
loop_
_entity_poly.entity_id
_entity_poly.type
_entity_poly.pdbx_seq_one_letter_code
_entity_poly.pdbx_strand_id
1 'polypeptide(L)'
;MKQLFSDLWQTPLELRFGTLKSHAYLLEHSEGRDMIYVAEHLPSLDAIKASGRTDHLYLSHNHEITDGLLRAKAALGVPLIGHREMRKYFPKDLTLDGTIETDNSEELGVGLEAIYTPGHTDNNVCHRTSLIN
;
A
#
# COMPACT_ATOMS: atom_id res chain seq x y z
N MET A 1 -1.32 -11.72 11.10
CA MET A 1 -1.70 -10.29 11.12
C MET A 1 -2.55 -10.02 12.34
N LYS A 2 -2.53 -8.81 12.91
CA LYS A 2 -3.41 -8.40 14.01
C LYS A 2 -4.68 -7.79 13.42
N GLN A 3 -5.85 -8.33 13.76
CA GLN A 3 -7.12 -7.70 13.38
C GLN A 3 -7.36 -6.46 14.25
N LEU A 4 -7.64 -5.32 13.61
CA LEU A 4 -7.96 -4.06 14.28
C LEU A 4 -9.47 -3.80 14.26
N PHE A 5 -10.13 -4.11 13.14
CA PHE A 5 -11.56 -4.02 12.92
C PHE A 5 -12.05 -5.25 12.15
N SER A 6 -13.37 -5.40 11.98
CA SER A 6 -13.94 -6.54 11.26
C SER A 6 -13.42 -6.67 9.82
N ASP A 7 -13.00 -5.55 9.23
CA ASP A 7 -12.57 -5.35 7.86
C ASP A 7 -11.12 -4.81 7.73
N LEU A 8 -10.35 -4.73 8.83
CA LEU A 8 -8.99 -4.19 8.80
C LEU A 8 -8.00 -5.03 9.62
N TRP A 9 -6.92 -5.44 8.96
CA TRP A 9 -5.79 -6.14 9.56
C TRP A 9 -4.49 -5.37 9.41
N GLN A 10 -3.61 -5.51 10.39
CA GLN A 10 -2.29 -4.90 10.45
C GLN A 10 -1.19 -5.98 10.43
N THR A 11 -0.15 -5.78 9.64
CA THR A 11 1.04 -6.65 9.68
C THR A 11 1.87 -6.40 10.94
N PRO A 12 2.75 -7.34 11.35
CA PRO A 12 3.76 -7.05 12.37
C PRO A 12 4.60 -5.81 12.01
N LEU A 13 5.22 -5.17 13.00
CA LEU A 13 6.14 -4.07 12.72
C LEU A 13 7.36 -4.57 11.96
N GLU A 14 7.60 -4.03 10.76
CA GLU A 14 8.75 -4.38 9.93
C GLU A 14 9.82 -3.30 9.99
N LEU A 15 11.09 -3.70 10.06
CA LEU A 15 12.24 -2.80 9.94
C LEU A 15 12.77 -2.88 8.51
N ARG A 16 12.39 -1.91 7.69
CA ARG A 16 12.82 -1.77 6.30
C ARG A 16 14.11 -0.95 6.26
N PHE A 17 15.08 -1.41 5.46
CA PHE A 17 16.38 -0.75 5.20
C PHE A 17 17.12 -0.25 6.46
N GLY A 18 16.95 -0.92 7.59
CA GLY A 18 17.66 -0.67 8.84
C GLY A 18 17.16 0.51 9.68
N THR A 19 16.26 1.36 9.16
CA THR A 19 15.79 2.56 9.88
C THR A 19 14.28 2.79 9.82
N LEU A 20 13.59 2.38 8.75
CA LEU A 20 12.16 2.60 8.64
C LEU A 20 11.38 1.51 9.34
N LYS A 21 10.66 1.88 10.38
CA LYS A 21 9.73 1.01 11.09
C LYS A 21 8.32 1.30 10.63
N SER A 22 7.63 0.30 10.09
CA SER A 22 6.28 0.50 9.57
C SER A 22 5.44 -0.76 9.65
N HIS A 23 4.14 -0.57 9.74
CA HIS A 23 3.14 -1.58 9.48
C HIS A 23 2.60 -1.39 8.07
N ALA A 24 2.16 -2.48 7.46
CA ALA A 24 1.23 -2.47 6.35
C ALA A 24 -0.16 -2.87 6.84
N TYR A 25 -1.17 -2.55 6.07
CA TYR A 25 -2.57 -2.81 6.39
C TYR A 25 -3.23 -3.55 5.23
N LEU A 26 -4.13 -4.47 5.56
CA LEU A 26 -5.00 -5.13 4.61
C LEU A 26 -6.43 -4.69 4.94
N LEU A 27 -7.05 -3.97 4.02
CA LEU A 27 -8.42 -3.48 4.12
C LEU A 27 -9.32 -4.39 3.27
N GLU A 28 -10.40 -4.91 3.85
CA GLU A 28 -11.46 -5.62 3.13
C GLU A 28 -12.65 -4.70 2.91
N HIS A 29 -13.24 -4.77 1.71
CA HIS A 29 -14.43 -4.02 1.35
C HIS A 29 -15.32 -4.87 0.44
N SER A 30 -16.50 -4.37 0.07
CA SER A 30 -17.50 -5.16 -0.68
C SER A 30 -17.05 -5.61 -2.07
N GLU A 31 -15.96 -5.04 -2.59
CA GLU A 31 -15.44 -5.33 -3.94
C GLU A 31 -14.12 -6.09 -3.93
N GLY A 32 -13.46 -6.25 -2.77
CA GLY A 32 -12.12 -6.83 -2.74
C GLY A 32 -11.34 -6.60 -1.45
N ARG A 33 -10.02 -6.79 -1.55
CA ARG A 33 -9.08 -6.43 -0.49
C ARG A 33 -7.91 -5.63 -1.02
N ASP A 34 -7.60 -4.54 -0.36
CA ASP A 34 -6.50 -3.66 -0.74
C ASP A 34 -5.41 -3.65 0.32
N MET A 35 -4.15 -3.73 -0.12
CA MET A 35 -2.99 -3.55 0.76
C MET A 35 -2.58 -2.07 0.75
N ILE A 36 -2.54 -1.47 1.94
CA ILE A 36 -2.11 -0.09 2.17
C ILE A 36 -0.75 -0.11 2.85
N TYR A 37 0.24 0.53 2.21
CA TYR A 37 1.67 0.44 2.52
C TYR A 37 2.26 -0.94 2.24
N VAL A 38 3.56 -1.02 1.93
CA VAL A 38 4.16 -2.30 1.53
C VAL A 38 4.64 -3.13 2.73
N ALA A 39 4.16 -4.38 2.81
CA ALA A 39 4.81 -5.43 3.58
C ALA A 39 5.94 -6.06 2.76
N GLU A 40 7.14 -6.19 3.32
CA GLU A 40 8.30 -6.76 2.62
C GLU A 40 8.73 -8.12 3.20
N HIS A 41 8.34 -8.41 4.44
CA HIS A 41 8.68 -9.67 5.10
C HIS A 41 7.85 -10.83 4.55
N LEU A 42 8.50 -11.94 4.19
CA LEU A 42 7.84 -13.13 3.63
C LEU A 42 6.69 -13.65 4.50
N PRO A 43 6.82 -13.79 5.84
CA PRO A 43 5.69 -14.24 6.66
C PRO A 43 4.47 -13.31 6.62
N SER A 44 4.69 -12.00 6.44
CA SER A 44 3.59 -11.03 6.27
C SER A 44 2.91 -11.24 4.93
N LEU A 45 3.67 -11.37 3.85
CA LEU A 45 3.15 -11.64 2.51
C LEU A 45 2.39 -12.97 2.43
N ASP A 46 2.90 -14.02 3.07
CA ASP A 46 2.23 -15.32 3.15
C ASP A 46 0.92 -15.24 3.94
N ALA A 47 0.90 -14.50 5.05
CA ALA A 47 -0.33 -14.26 5.81
C ALA A 47 -1.37 -13.45 5.02
N ILE A 48 -0.94 -12.46 4.23
CA ILE A 48 -1.82 -11.70 3.33
C ILE A 48 -2.41 -12.62 2.27
N LYS A 49 -1.60 -13.42 1.58
CA LYS A 49 -2.08 -14.40 0.59
C LYS A 49 -3.06 -15.40 1.19
N ALA A 50 -2.79 -15.90 2.39
CA ALA A 50 -3.64 -16.85 3.08
C ALA A 50 -5.01 -16.26 3.47
N SER A 51 -5.11 -14.93 3.61
CA SER A 51 -6.39 -14.25 3.89
C SER A 51 -7.29 -14.12 2.66
N GLY A 52 -6.76 -14.35 1.46
CA GLY A 52 -7.49 -14.33 0.21
C GLY A 52 -6.79 -13.50 -0.87
N ARG A 53 -7.52 -13.22 -1.94
CA ARG A 53 -7.05 -12.34 -3.01
C ARG A 53 -6.89 -10.91 -2.49
N THR A 54 -5.76 -10.29 -2.85
CA THR A 54 -5.54 -8.84 -2.79
C THR A 54 -5.74 -8.28 -4.20
N ASP A 55 -6.34 -7.11 -4.31
CA ASP A 55 -6.70 -6.48 -5.58
C ASP A 55 -5.74 -5.35 -5.94
N HIS A 56 -5.28 -4.56 -4.97
CA HIS A 56 -4.28 -3.51 -5.21
C HIS A 56 -3.25 -3.40 -4.09
N LEU A 57 -2.09 -2.84 -4.43
CA LEU A 57 -1.08 -2.36 -3.49
C LEU A 57 -0.95 -0.85 -3.62
N TYR A 58 -1.33 -0.11 -2.57
CA TYR A 58 -1.21 1.35 -2.53
C TYR A 58 0.01 1.82 -1.74
N LEU A 59 0.84 2.65 -2.36
CA LEU A 59 2.00 3.30 -1.74
C LEU A 59 1.64 4.67 -1.14
N SER A 60 2.27 5.01 -0.03
CA SER A 60 2.17 6.36 0.56
C SER A 60 3.13 7.35 -0.07
N HIS A 61 4.38 6.95 -0.35
CA HIS A 61 5.42 7.83 -0.90
C HIS A 61 6.61 7.05 -1.46
N ASN A 62 7.53 7.74 -2.14
CA ASN A 62 8.65 7.11 -2.82
C ASN A 62 9.66 6.38 -1.91
N HIS A 63 9.72 6.63 -0.60
CA HIS A 63 10.64 5.85 0.25
C HIS A 63 10.19 4.40 0.45
N GLU A 64 8.99 4.05 -0.01
CA GLU A 64 8.53 2.66 -0.09
C GLU A 64 9.02 1.95 -1.36
N ILE A 65 9.64 2.67 -2.31
CA ILE A 65 10.22 2.09 -3.52
C ILE A 65 11.57 1.48 -3.15
N THR A 66 11.54 0.21 -2.73
CA THR A 66 12.69 -0.57 -2.29
C THR A 66 12.81 -1.87 -3.10
N ASP A 67 13.91 -2.60 -2.94
CA ASP A 67 14.02 -3.97 -3.46
C ASP A 67 12.95 -4.91 -2.87
N GLY A 68 12.47 -4.61 -1.66
CA GLY A 68 11.38 -5.35 -1.01
C GLY A 68 10.04 -5.13 -1.69
N LEU A 69 9.79 -3.92 -2.24
CA LEU A 69 8.59 -3.64 -3.02
C LEU A 69 8.50 -4.51 -4.28
N LEU A 70 9.61 -4.69 -5.01
CA LEU A 70 9.65 -5.57 -6.18
C LEU A 70 9.26 -7.00 -5.81
N ARG A 71 9.80 -7.52 -4.69
CA ARG A 71 9.44 -8.85 -4.17
C ARG A 71 7.98 -8.93 -3.74
N ALA A 72 7.47 -7.91 -3.06
CA ALA A 72 6.08 -7.85 -2.63
C ALA A 72 5.12 -7.85 -3.82
N LYS A 73 5.39 -7.01 -4.84
CA LYS A 73 4.61 -6.95 -6.09
C LYS A 73 4.62 -8.30 -6.80
N ALA A 74 5.79 -8.93 -6.96
CA ALA A 74 5.90 -10.24 -7.58
C ALA A 74 5.21 -11.35 -6.78
N ALA A 75 5.29 -11.30 -5.44
CA ALA A 75 4.66 -12.28 -4.58
C ALA A 75 3.13 -12.17 -4.67
N LEU A 76 2.56 -10.96 -4.55
CA LEU A 76 1.11 -10.75 -4.52
C LEU A 76 0.49 -10.79 -5.92
N GLY A 77 1.23 -10.43 -6.96
CA GLY A 77 0.74 -10.41 -8.34
C GLY A 77 -0.34 -9.35 -8.59
N VAL A 78 -0.30 -8.24 -7.85
CA VAL A 78 -1.32 -7.19 -7.87
C VAL A 78 -0.83 -5.89 -8.51
N PRO A 79 -1.74 -5.09 -9.10
CA PRO A 79 -1.47 -3.71 -9.49
C PRO A 79 -0.87 -2.87 -8.36
N LEU A 80 0.23 -2.20 -8.68
CA LEU A 80 0.91 -1.24 -7.83
C LEU A 80 0.40 0.18 -8.13
N ILE A 81 -0.16 0.85 -7.14
CA ILE A 81 -0.78 2.16 -7.25
C ILE A 81 -0.06 3.18 -6.36
N GLY A 82 0.09 4.40 -6.85
CA GLY A 82 0.69 5.51 -6.11
C GLY A 82 0.47 6.83 -6.82
N HIS A 83 0.87 7.94 -6.19
CA HIS A 83 0.76 9.27 -6.79
C HIS A 83 1.62 9.40 -8.05
N ARG A 84 1.13 10.12 -9.06
CA ARG A 84 1.83 10.31 -10.35
C ARG A 84 3.28 10.81 -10.19
N GLU A 85 3.53 11.67 -9.21
CA GLU A 85 4.87 12.22 -8.93
C GLU A 85 5.86 11.18 -8.39
N MET A 86 5.40 9.98 -7.99
CA MET A 86 6.31 8.90 -7.59
C MET A 86 7.07 8.31 -8.77
N ARG A 87 6.55 8.41 -10.01
CA ARG A 87 7.13 7.76 -11.21
C ARG A 87 8.61 8.09 -11.43
N LYS A 88 9.04 9.31 -11.09
CA LYS A 88 10.44 9.75 -11.24
C LYS A 88 11.45 9.04 -10.32
N TYR A 89 10.96 8.34 -9.29
CA TYR A 89 11.80 7.62 -8.32
C TYR A 89 11.87 6.11 -8.59
N PHE A 90 11.08 5.60 -9.53
CA PHE A 90 11.07 4.18 -9.85
C PHE A 90 12.34 3.76 -10.63
N PRO A 91 12.91 2.57 -10.33
CA PRO A 91 13.97 2.00 -11.16
C PRO A 91 13.41 1.58 -12.53
N LYS A 92 14.29 1.31 -13.50
CA LYS A 92 13.89 1.04 -14.89
C LYS A 92 12.98 -0.19 -15.06
N ASP A 93 13.04 -1.14 -14.16
CA ASP A 93 12.37 -2.44 -14.19
C ASP A 93 11.11 -2.51 -13.31
N LEU A 94 10.74 -1.40 -12.67
CA LEU A 94 9.53 -1.30 -11.87
C LEU A 94 8.75 -0.04 -12.23
N THR A 95 7.44 -0.14 -12.30
CA THR A 95 6.56 1.02 -12.49
C THR A 95 5.27 0.83 -11.72
N LEU A 96 4.59 1.94 -11.48
CA LEU A 96 3.17 1.95 -11.13
C LEU A 96 2.36 1.36 -12.27
N ASP A 97 1.40 0.50 -11.93
CA ASP A 97 0.41 -0.04 -12.87
C ASP A 97 -0.82 0.87 -12.97
N GLY A 98 -1.06 1.71 -11.95
CA GLY A 98 -2.06 2.77 -11.95
C GLY A 98 -1.61 3.96 -11.11
N THR A 99 -2.20 5.13 -11.36
CA THR A 99 -1.79 6.38 -10.72
C THR A 99 -2.94 7.13 -10.09
N ILE A 100 -2.65 7.71 -8.92
CA ILE A 100 -3.46 8.73 -8.27
C ILE A 100 -3.06 10.06 -8.91
N GLU A 101 -4.02 10.73 -9.55
CA GLU A 101 -3.74 11.91 -10.40
C GLU A 101 -4.11 13.23 -9.70
N THR A 102 -4.79 13.18 -8.55
CA THR A 102 -5.22 14.36 -7.80
C THR A 102 -4.09 15.05 -7.01
N ASP A 103 -4.15 16.37 -6.92
CA ASP A 103 -3.39 17.18 -5.94
C ASP A 103 -4.24 17.56 -4.70
N ASN A 104 -5.42 16.94 -4.53
CA ASN A 104 -6.29 17.12 -3.37
C ASN A 104 -6.65 15.75 -2.78
N SER A 105 -7.90 15.30 -2.91
CA SER A 105 -8.29 13.92 -2.61
C SER A 105 -9.01 13.26 -3.78
N GLU A 106 -9.02 11.94 -3.79
CA GLU A 106 -9.58 11.08 -4.83
C GLU A 106 -10.05 9.77 -4.20
N GLU A 107 -11.28 9.37 -4.51
CA GLU A 107 -11.81 8.05 -4.13
C GLU A 107 -11.17 6.98 -5.03
N LEU A 108 -10.52 5.99 -4.43
CA LEU A 108 -9.80 4.90 -5.12
C LEU A 108 -10.67 3.67 -5.34
N GLY A 109 -11.85 3.62 -4.71
CA GLY A 109 -12.76 2.48 -4.72
C GLY A 109 -13.72 2.52 -3.54
N VAL A 110 -14.36 1.39 -3.24
CA VAL A 110 -15.34 1.32 -2.14
C VAL A 110 -14.66 1.45 -0.78
N GLY A 111 -14.81 2.63 -0.18
CA GLY A 111 -14.39 2.89 1.20
C GLY A 111 -12.91 3.24 1.35
N LEU A 112 -12.21 3.58 0.26
CA LEU A 112 -10.82 4.02 0.29
C LEU A 112 -10.62 5.31 -0.50
N GLU A 113 -10.10 6.33 0.16
CA GLU A 113 -9.75 7.62 -0.43
C GLU A 113 -8.25 7.88 -0.25
N ALA A 114 -7.63 8.39 -1.32
CA ALA A 114 -6.31 8.98 -1.29
C ALA A 114 -6.39 10.49 -1.06
N ILE A 115 -5.54 11.01 -0.18
CA ILE A 115 -5.40 12.44 0.09
C ILE A 115 -3.94 12.84 -0.13
N TYR A 116 -3.70 13.63 -1.16
CA TYR A 116 -2.39 14.20 -1.45
C TYR A 116 -1.96 15.16 -0.35
N THR A 117 -0.85 14.84 0.29
CA THR A 117 -0.35 15.50 1.51
C THR A 117 1.16 15.71 1.42
N PRO A 118 1.64 16.50 0.46
CA PRO A 118 3.08 16.74 0.29
C PRO A 118 3.67 17.38 1.55
N GLY A 119 4.89 16.97 1.91
CA GLY A 119 5.56 17.41 3.13
C GLY A 119 6.86 16.64 3.36
N HIS A 120 6.76 15.42 3.89
CA HIS A 120 7.92 14.51 4.03
C HIS A 120 8.57 14.22 2.67
N THR A 121 7.73 14.04 1.65
CA THR A 121 8.11 14.01 0.24
C THR A 121 7.12 14.84 -0.57
N ASP A 122 7.47 15.18 -1.80
CA ASP A 122 6.62 15.91 -2.75
C ASP A 122 5.54 15.04 -3.39
N ASN A 123 5.44 13.76 -3.00
CA ASN A 123 4.51 12.79 -3.57
C ASN A 123 3.73 12.02 -2.50
N ASN A 124 3.74 12.53 -1.25
CA ASN A 124 3.16 11.84 -0.11
C ASN A 124 1.63 11.82 -0.18
N VAL A 125 1.04 10.67 0.14
CA VAL A 125 -0.41 10.40 0.15
C VAL A 125 -0.80 9.75 1.47
N CYS A 126 -1.84 10.28 2.10
CA CYS A 126 -2.55 9.64 3.19
C CYS A 126 -3.73 8.83 2.64
N HIS A 127 -3.99 7.66 3.24
CA HIS A 127 -5.15 6.85 2.89
C HIS A 127 -6.19 6.95 4.01
N ARG A 128 -7.43 7.28 3.64
CA ARG A 128 -8.58 7.37 4.55
C ARG A 128 -9.57 6.27 4.20
N THR A 129 -10.05 5.56 5.22
CA THR A 129 -11.08 4.51 5.09
C THR A 129 -12.17 4.68 6.13
N SER A 130 -13.38 4.27 5.79
CA SER A 130 -14.50 4.15 6.73
C SER A 130 -14.67 2.69 7.11
N LEU A 131 -14.44 2.37 8.39
CA LEU A 131 -14.37 1.00 8.87
C LEU A 131 -15.72 0.51 9.41
N ILE A 132 -15.95 -0.80 9.29
CA ILE A 132 -17.11 -1.49 9.85
C ILE A 132 -16.81 -1.90 11.30
N ASN A 133 -17.63 -1.40 12.22
CA ASN A 133 -17.60 -1.77 13.64
C ASN A 133 -18.18 -3.16 13.91
#